data_AF-A0A924QCM6-F1
#
_entry.id   AF-A0A924QCM6-F1
#
_cell.length_a   1.000
_cell.length_b   1.000
_cell.length_c   1.000
_cell.angle_alpha   90.00
_cell.angle_beta   90.00
_cell.angle_gamma   90.00
#
_symmetry.space_group_name_H-M   'P 1'
#
loop_
_entity.id
_entity.type
_entity.pdbx_description
1 polymer ?
#
loop_
_entity_poly.entity_id
_entity_poly.type
_entity_poly.pdbx_seq_one_letter_code
_entity_poly.pdbx_strand_id
1 'polypeptide(L)'
;MHTALLPHALNREFPELAAAVAALKETDLHFVHLLKQHDAVDNQITNDEMGVAPMGDTSLEDLKKQRLHLKDELYRMATTAKKAE
;
A
#
# COMPACT_ATOMS: atom_id res chain seq x y z
N MET A 1 -6.92 -15.30 -3.45
CA MET A 1 -5.96 -14.62 -4.36
C MET A 1 -5.51 -13.36 -3.63
N HIS A 2 -4.32 -13.37 -3.01
CA HIS A 2 -3.73 -12.19 -2.37
C HIS A 2 -3.19 -11.30 -3.47
N THR A 3 -4.07 -10.55 -4.10
CA THR A 3 -3.71 -9.64 -5.17
C THR A 3 -3.23 -8.37 -4.49
N ALA A 4 -2.01 -7.92 -4.77
CA ALA A 4 -1.52 -6.60 -4.36
C ALA A 4 -2.55 -5.53 -4.75
N LEU A 5 -3.44 -5.19 -3.80
CA LEU A 5 -4.62 -4.38 -4.08
C LEU A 5 -4.21 -2.93 -4.28
N LEU A 6 -3.16 -2.43 -3.63
CA LEU A 6 -2.75 -1.04 -3.77
C LEU A 6 -2.41 -0.62 -5.20
N PRO A 7 -1.44 -1.24 -5.91
CA PRO A 7 -1.09 -0.79 -7.25
C PRO A 7 -2.24 -1.01 -8.23
N HIS A 8 -3.02 -2.07 -8.06
CA HIS A 8 -4.14 -2.36 -8.95
C HIS A 8 -5.38 -1.49 -8.66
N ALA A 9 -5.67 -1.20 -7.38
CA ALA A 9 -6.75 -0.33 -6.95
C ALA A 9 -6.41 1.13 -7.24
N LEU A 10 -5.18 1.60 -6.98
CA LEU A 10 -4.75 2.94 -7.41
C LEU A 10 -4.86 3.09 -8.92
N ASN A 11 -4.41 2.10 -9.71
CA ASN A 11 -4.54 2.16 -11.16
C ASN A 11 -6.00 2.11 -11.64
N ARG A 12 -6.87 1.39 -10.93
CA ARG A 12 -8.30 1.26 -11.28
C ARG A 12 -9.14 2.46 -10.84
N GLU A 13 -8.87 3.01 -9.67
CA GLU A 13 -9.55 4.19 -9.10
C GLU A 13 -8.99 5.49 -9.70
N PHE A 14 -7.70 5.51 -10.05
CA PHE A 14 -6.99 6.68 -10.56
C PHE A 14 -6.04 6.28 -11.70
N PRO A 15 -6.57 5.99 -12.90
CA PRO A 15 -5.75 5.61 -14.06
C PRO A 15 -4.74 6.70 -14.44
N GLU A 16 -5.05 7.95 -14.11
CA GLU A 16 -4.18 9.11 -14.29
C GLU A 16 -2.93 9.10 -13.39
N LEU A 17 -2.95 8.37 -12.26
CA LEU A 17 -1.81 8.21 -11.36
C LEU A 17 -0.96 6.99 -11.75
N ALA A 18 -1.43 6.14 -12.66
CA ALA A 18 -0.76 4.90 -13.02
C ALA A 18 0.66 5.13 -13.57
N ALA A 19 0.81 6.16 -14.42
CA ALA A 19 2.11 6.56 -14.96
C ALA A 19 3.05 7.05 -13.85
N ALA A 20 2.56 7.93 -12.96
CA ALA A 20 3.33 8.43 -11.83
C ALA A 20 3.74 7.31 -10.86
N VAL A 21 2.84 6.37 -10.56
CA VAL A 21 3.13 5.19 -9.71
C VAL A 21 4.16 4.28 -10.35
N ALA A 22 4.10 4.05 -11.67
CA ALA A 22 5.11 3.28 -12.40
C ALA A 22 6.48 3.98 -12.35
N ALA A 23 6.53 5.29 -12.64
CA ALA A 23 7.74 6.08 -12.57
C ALA A 23 8.34 6.09 -11.15
N LEU A 24 7.53 6.28 -10.11
CA LEU A 24 7.97 6.26 -8.71
C LEU A 24 8.49 4.88 -8.29
N LYS A 25 7.94 3.79 -8.81
CA LYS A 25 8.48 2.45 -8.54
C LYS A 25 9.89 2.24 -9.09
N GLU A 26 10.24 2.93 -10.18
CA GLU A 26 11.55 2.80 -10.82
C GLU A 26 12.55 3.83 -10.30
N THR A 27 12.07 5.04 -9.96
CA THR A 27 12.92 6.17 -9.59
C THR A 27 13.00 6.41 -8.08
N ASP A 28 12.01 5.96 -7.30
CA ASP A 28 11.90 6.26 -5.88
C ASP A 28 11.89 4.99 -5.01
N LEU A 29 13.02 4.72 -4.36
CA LEU A 29 13.18 3.58 -3.47
C LEU A 29 12.29 3.65 -2.22
N HIS A 30 11.92 4.86 -1.79
CA HIS A 30 11.05 5.05 -0.64
C HIS A 30 9.62 4.60 -0.96
N PHE A 31 9.11 4.93 -2.14
CA PHE A 31 7.83 4.44 -2.65
C PHE A 31 7.78 2.92 -2.73
N VAL A 32 8.85 2.29 -3.21
CA VAL A 32 8.97 0.82 -3.26
C VAL A 32 8.94 0.22 -1.85
N HIS A 33 9.60 0.85 -0.88
CA HIS A 33 9.60 0.41 0.51
C HIS A 33 8.20 0.50 1.12
N LEU A 34 7.51 1.63 0.97
CA LEU A 34 6.15 1.85 1.46
C LEU A 34 5.16 0.83 0.88
N LEU A 35 5.27 0.53 -0.43
CA LEU A 35 4.46 -0.51 -1.07
C LEU A 35 4.69 -1.88 -0.45
N LYS A 36 5.96 -2.26 -0.22
CA LYS A 36 6.30 -3.53 0.43
C LYS A 36 5.80 -3.59 1.86
N GLN A 37 5.91 -2.49 2.61
CA GLN A 37 5.39 -2.42 3.98
C GLN A 37 3.89 -2.58 4.01
N HIS A 38 3.16 -1.91 3.11
CA HIS A 38 1.71 -2.06 3.05
C HIS A 38 1.33 -3.50 2.69
N ASP A 39 1.98 -4.09 1.70
CA ASP A 39 1.71 -5.49 1.31
C ASP A 39 1.96 -6.45 2.49
N ALA A 40 3.05 -6.24 3.23
CA ALA A 40 3.34 -7.02 4.43
C ALA A 40 2.27 -6.84 5.52
N VAL A 41 1.78 -5.62 5.76
CA VAL A 41 0.71 -5.33 6.73
C VAL A 41 -0.61 -5.96 6.30
N ASP A 42 -1.00 -5.81 5.04
CA ASP A 42 -2.22 -6.39 4.48
C ASP A 42 -2.19 -7.93 4.55
N ASN A 43 -1.03 -8.53 4.26
CA ASN A 43 -0.82 -9.97 4.36
C ASN A 43 -0.87 -10.46 5.83
N GLN A 44 -0.35 -9.69 6.79
CA GLN A 44 -0.49 -10.00 8.22
C GLN A 44 -1.94 -9.96 8.68
N ILE A 45 -2.69 -8.92 8.30
CA ILE A 45 -4.13 -8.82 8.59
C ILE A 45 -4.87 -10.00 7.97
N THR A 46 -4.58 -10.34 6.72
CA THR A 46 -5.22 -11.47 6.05
C THR A 46 -4.88 -12.81 6.72
N ASN A 47 -3.63 -12.99 7.15
CA ASN A 47 -3.22 -14.19 7.88
C ASN A 47 -3.90 -14.32 9.25
N ASP A 48 -4.15 -13.19 9.92
CA ASP A 48 -4.94 -13.13 11.14
C ASP A 48 -6.41 -13.51 10.87
N GLU A 49 -7.02 -12.91 9.85
CA GLU A 49 -8.40 -13.19 9.43
C GLU A 49 -8.60 -14.64 8.95
N MET A 50 -7.58 -15.24 8.32
CA MET A 50 -7.58 -16.65 7.94
C MET A 50 -7.26 -17.60 9.11
N GLY A 51 -6.90 -17.07 10.29
CA GLY A 51 -6.50 -17.86 11.45
C GLY A 51 -5.16 -18.60 11.27
N VAL A 52 -4.35 -18.21 10.28
CA VAL A 52 -3.03 -18.80 9.99
C VAL A 52 -1.99 -18.32 11.00
N ALA A 53 -2.05 -17.05 11.38
CA ALA A 53 -1.20 -16.44 12.39
C ALA A 53 -2.04 -15.44 13.21
N PRO A 54 -2.86 -15.92 14.17
CA PRO A 54 -3.68 -15.05 14.98
C PRO A 54 -2.79 -14.11 15.79
N MET A 55 -2.95 -12.82 15.52
CA MET A 55 -2.28 -11.72 16.18
C MET A 55 -3.16 -11.26 17.36
N GLY A 56 -2.56 -10.69 18.40
CA GLY A 56 -3.36 -10.08 19.46
C GLY A 56 -4.19 -8.91 18.93
N ASP A 57 -5.38 -8.67 19.51
CA ASP A 57 -6.30 -7.60 19.11
C ASP A 57 -5.59 -6.25 18.93
N THR A 58 -4.70 -5.89 19.87
CA THR A 58 -3.89 -4.66 19.82
C THR A 58 -2.94 -4.60 18.63
N SER A 59 -2.36 -5.73 18.21
CA SER A 59 -1.50 -5.80 17.03
C SER A 59 -2.31 -5.62 15.75
N LEU A 60 -3.50 -6.21 15.66
CA LEU A 60 -4.39 -6.04 14.51
C LEU A 60 -4.84 -4.59 14.36
N GLU A 61 -5.19 -3.91 15.46
CA GLU A 61 -5.54 -2.50 15.44
C GLU A 61 -4.38 -1.60 14.98
N ASP A 62 -3.15 -1.89 15.42
CA ASP A 62 -1.95 -1.16 14.97
C ASP A 62 -1.69 -1.38 13.47
N LEU A 63 -1.77 -2.62 13.01
CA LEU A 63 -1.65 -2.98 11.59
C LEU A 63 -2.70 -2.26 10.73
N LYS A 64 -3.96 -2.18 11.19
CA LYS A 64 -5.02 -1.44 10.47
C LYS A 64 -4.69 0.06 10.36
N LYS A 65 -4.16 0.68 11.42
CA LYS A 65 -3.71 2.07 11.39
C LYS A 65 -2.52 2.24 10.44
N GLN A 66 -1.52 1.37 10.53
CA GLN A 66 -0.37 1.37 9.63
C GLN A 66 -0.79 1.24 8.15
N ARG A 67 -1.70 0.31 7.84
CA ARG A 67 -2.25 0.16 6.48
C ARG A 67 -2.84 1.45 5.94
N LEU A 68 -3.64 2.15 6.75
CA LEU A 68 -4.24 3.42 6.37
C LEU A 68 -3.19 4.50 6.14
N HIS A 69 -2.21 4.62 7.04
CA HIS A 69 -1.12 5.57 6.92
C HIS A 69 -0.27 5.33 5.66
N LEU A 70 0.12 4.08 5.42
CA LEU A 70 0.91 3.69 4.25
C LEU A 70 0.15 3.96 2.95
N LYS A 71 -1.17 3.70 2.92
CA LYS A 71 -2.01 4.06 1.78
C LYS A 71 -2.04 5.57 1.53
N ASP A 72 -2.21 6.37 2.57
CA ASP A 72 -2.24 7.84 2.46
C ASP A 72 -0.91 8.38 1.94
N GLU A 73 0.21 7.86 2.44
CA GLU A 73 1.55 8.27 2.01
C GLU A 73 1.83 7.92 0.55
N LEU A 74 1.50 6.69 0.13
CA LEU A 74 1.61 6.27 -1.27
C LEU A 74 0.75 7.14 -2.19
N TYR A 75 -0.47 7.49 -1.77
CA TYR A 75 -1.34 8.38 -2.53
C TYR A 75 -0.78 9.80 -2.63
N ARG A 76 -0.24 10.34 -1.52
CA ARG A 76 0.43 11.66 -1.51
C ARG A 76 1.65 11.68 -2.44
N MET A 77 2.48 10.66 -2.41
CA MET A 77 3.64 10.57 -3.30
C MET A 77 3.21 10.50 -4.77
N ALA A 78 2.24 9.64 -5.10
CA ALA A 78 1.74 9.50 -6.47
C ALA A 78 1.13 10.80 -7.00
N THR A 79 0.33 11.48 -6.19
CA THR A 79 -0.29 12.77 -6.56
C THR A 79 0.71 13.92 -6.66
N THR A 80 1.76 13.90 -5.82
CA THR A 80 2.85 14.89 -5.88
C THR A 80 3.69 14.70 -7.12
N ALA A 81 4.07 13.46 -7.45
CA ALA A 81 4.80 13.15 -8.68
C ALA A 81 4.00 13.56 -9.93
N LYS A 82 2.70 13.27 -9.98
CA LYS A 82 1.83 13.68 -11.08
C LYS A 82 1.73 15.21 -11.22
N LYS A 83 1.74 15.97 -10.11
CA LYS A 83 1.70 17.43 -10.15
C LYS A 83 3.02 18.09 -10.59
N ALA A 84 4.12 17.34 -10.56
CA ALA A 84 5.42 17.83 -10.99
C ALA A 84 5.65 17.69 -12.51
N GLU A 85 4.74 17.00 -13.21
CA GLU A 85 4.62 16.98 -14.68
C GLU A 85 3.79 18.17 -15.19
#